data_AF-A0A812WQ66-F1
#
_entry.id   AF-A0A812WQ66-F1
#
_cell.length_a   1.000
_cell.length_b   1.000
_cell.length_c   1.000
_cell.angle_alpha   90.00
_cell.angle_beta   90.00
_cell.angle_gamma   90.00
#
_symmetry.space_group_name_H-M   'P 1'
#
loop_
_entity.id
_entity.type
_entity.pdbx_description
1 polymer ?
#
loop_
_entity_poly.entity_id
_entity_poly.type
_entity_poly.pdbx_seq_one_letter_code
_entity_poly.pdbx_strand_id
1 'polypeptide(L)'
;MAPHVCLVPALLAAIVSGPVYVVAESCTTGGSGKGLALVQRARLLRTKFAAEHEELEEHDRAGIPLRGMHRSHDEGRHDDMGDLLQSLVATAVREGRNLTPVERQAFDDMKAVLENTTVAKLQDAATADQQSLHDIAQAMEDCGLNLTSQNTTLQLQKSLAVAAHDAYMEASLAANSTAVVLAEREVAMSTFMAESPQPTVATNQSHSPELVSEVRRLVEWATDYLQHADALEAASNESDTLLDNRTAQQELWEEAYCAWLAQKELMLTSYNLCWQASAQSYNSTLLGVQANTEARRLALSTILKLTCLVDVISSPTQEQEAKLNVCETQDYNTSDIDVAEPVLPEKTDLSSATQFPLEVDFDCAPPTTTSAATVATTTTTAAATTTTTSTTTVLPHIVFSDTNGGRLIRCWAPFDGTDGSCEELISRGWSGPYRQEVQPRRKLQCRRRREWCGFPNCYNPELAQGRRH
;
A
#
# COMPACT_ATOMS: atom_id res chain seq x y z
N MET A 1 -20.11 -34.51 -1.61
CA MET A 1 -20.69 -33.16 -1.74
C MET A 1 -20.31 -32.38 -0.49
N ALA A 2 -19.21 -31.64 -0.62
CA ALA A 2 -18.59 -30.75 0.36
C ALA A 2 -17.81 -29.70 -0.47
N PRO A 3 -17.63 -28.46 0.03
CA PRO A 3 -17.18 -27.35 -0.81
C PRO A 3 -15.67 -27.39 -1.06
N HIS A 4 -15.29 -27.06 -2.29
CA HIS A 4 -13.91 -26.82 -2.71
C HIS A 4 -13.41 -25.47 -2.15
N VAL A 5 -12.33 -25.50 -1.37
CA VAL A 5 -11.49 -24.34 -1.08
C VAL A 5 -10.04 -24.81 -1.08
N CYS A 6 -9.25 -24.33 -2.05
CA CYS A 6 -7.80 -24.47 -2.07
C CYS A 6 -7.13 -23.20 -2.62
N LEU A 7 -6.17 -22.71 -1.82
CA LEU A 7 -4.84 -22.19 -2.19
C LEU A 7 -4.70 -20.80 -2.83
N VAL A 8 -4.44 -19.82 -1.97
CA VAL A 8 -3.61 -18.62 -2.25
C VAL A 8 -2.69 -18.40 -1.03
N PRO A 9 -1.52 -19.06 -0.95
CA PRO A 9 -0.31 -18.33 -0.52
C PRO A 9 0.98 -18.99 -1.04
N ALA A 10 1.35 -18.78 -2.30
CA ALA A 10 2.69 -19.11 -2.79
C ALA A 10 3.23 -18.13 -3.84
N LEU A 11 2.50 -17.05 -4.13
CA LEU A 11 2.81 -16.14 -5.26
C LEU A 11 3.60 -14.87 -4.87
N LEU A 12 3.91 -14.67 -3.58
CA LEU A 12 4.42 -13.37 -3.08
C LEU A 12 5.95 -13.30 -2.86
N ALA A 13 6.69 -14.40 -3.04
CA ALA A 13 8.16 -14.39 -2.86
C ALA A 13 8.97 -14.14 -4.15
N ALA A 14 8.34 -14.03 -5.32
CA ALA A 14 9.03 -14.01 -6.61
C ALA A 14 9.03 -12.66 -7.36
N ILE A 15 8.62 -11.56 -6.72
CA ILE A 15 8.44 -10.25 -7.40
C ILE A 15 9.57 -9.25 -7.09
N VAL A 16 10.54 -9.57 -6.22
CA VAL A 16 11.61 -8.66 -5.81
C VAL A 16 13.01 -9.25 -6.03
N SER A 17 13.48 -9.34 -7.28
CA SER A 17 14.92 -9.37 -7.63
C SER A 17 15.12 -9.54 -9.15
N GLY A 18 16.18 -8.93 -9.70
CA GLY A 18 16.52 -8.82 -11.13
C GLY A 18 16.74 -10.13 -11.93
N PRO A 19 17.42 -10.06 -13.10
CA PRO A 19 17.13 -10.94 -14.24
C PRO A 19 17.56 -12.39 -13.98
N VAL A 20 16.61 -13.32 -14.13
CA VAL A 20 16.88 -14.75 -13.99
C VAL A 20 16.96 -15.39 -15.36
N TYR A 21 18.16 -15.87 -15.71
CA TYR A 21 18.34 -16.96 -16.68
C TYR A 21 17.85 -18.26 -16.03
N VAL A 22 16.86 -18.94 -16.63
CA VAL A 22 16.50 -20.30 -16.21
C VAL A 22 16.67 -21.27 -17.37
N VAL A 23 17.60 -22.20 -17.16
CA VAL A 23 17.77 -23.45 -17.91
C VAL A 23 16.56 -24.33 -17.64
N ALA A 24 15.95 -24.85 -18.70
CA ALA A 24 14.77 -25.69 -18.64
C ALA A 24 15.12 -27.11 -18.17
N GLU A 25 14.45 -27.58 -17.11
CA GLU A 25 14.25 -29.00 -16.86
C GLU A 25 12.75 -29.30 -16.74
N SER A 26 12.36 -30.35 -17.45
CA SER A 26 11.00 -30.83 -17.68
C SER A 26 10.52 -31.74 -16.55
N CYS A 27 9.35 -31.43 -15.98
CA CYS A 27 8.51 -32.42 -15.31
C CYS A 27 7.05 -32.25 -15.74
N THR A 28 6.55 -33.26 -16.43
CA THR A 28 5.16 -33.46 -16.81
C THR A 28 4.39 -34.08 -15.64
N THR A 29 3.23 -33.53 -15.26
CA THR A 29 1.95 -34.25 -15.07
C THR A 29 0.84 -33.33 -14.55
N GLY A 30 -0.23 -33.23 -15.36
CA GLY A 30 -1.65 -33.03 -15.03
C GLY A 30 -2.11 -32.06 -13.93
N GLY A 31 -2.71 -30.93 -14.33
CA GLY A 31 -3.72 -30.23 -13.51
C GLY A 31 -3.93 -28.73 -13.79
N SER A 32 -5.05 -28.39 -14.45
CA SER A 32 -5.72 -27.07 -14.54
C SER A 32 -4.91 -25.86 -15.08
N GLY A 33 -5.01 -25.63 -16.40
CA GLY A 33 -4.42 -24.51 -17.14
C GLY A 33 -4.98 -23.10 -16.88
N LYS A 34 -5.59 -22.83 -15.72
CA LYS A 34 -6.16 -21.49 -15.40
C LYS A 34 -5.18 -20.54 -14.69
N GLY A 35 -4.24 -21.06 -13.90
CA GLY A 35 -3.21 -20.24 -13.23
C GLY A 35 -2.15 -19.70 -14.20
N LEU A 36 -1.76 -20.51 -15.19
CA LEU A 36 -0.78 -20.12 -16.21
C LEU A 36 -1.32 -18.96 -17.08
N ALA A 37 -2.63 -18.96 -17.37
CA ALA A 37 -3.28 -17.91 -18.15
C ALA A 37 -3.31 -16.55 -17.42
N LEU A 38 -3.46 -16.54 -16.09
CA LEU A 38 -3.54 -15.31 -15.29
C LEU A 38 -2.14 -14.69 -15.08
N VAL A 39 -1.13 -15.53 -14.88
CA VAL A 39 0.29 -15.09 -14.84
C VAL A 39 0.77 -14.64 -16.21
N GLN A 40 0.40 -15.33 -17.29
CA GLN A 40 0.68 -14.88 -18.66
C GLN A 40 -0.02 -13.56 -18.99
N ARG A 41 -1.26 -13.35 -18.51
CA ARG A 41 -2.02 -12.10 -18.72
C ARG A 41 -1.45 -10.93 -17.90
N ALA A 42 -1.04 -11.15 -16.66
CA ALA A 42 -0.35 -10.13 -15.86
C ALA A 42 1.03 -9.78 -16.42
N ARG A 43 1.76 -10.77 -16.97
CA ARG A 43 3.04 -10.56 -17.65
C ARG A 43 2.87 -9.79 -18.96
N LEU A 44 1.84 -10.12 -19.75
CA LEU A 44 1.44 -9.38 -20.95
C LEU A 44 1.02 -7.94 -20.63
N LEU A 45 0.23 -7.74 -19.58
CA LEU A 45 -0.17 -6.39 -19.15
C LEU A 45 1.04 -5.59 -18.67
N ARG A 46 1.97 -6.17 -17.91
CA ARG A 46 3.17 -5.48 -17.44
C ARG A 46 4.14 -5.12 -18.58
N THR A 47 4.30 -5.99 -19.57
CA THR A 47 5.09 -5.68 -20.78
C THR A 47 4.39 -4.67 -21.68
N LYS A 48 3.05 -4.69 -21.71
CA LYS A 48 2.25 -3.73 -22.47
C LYS A 48 2.29 -2.34 -21.83
N PHE A 49 2.15 -2.26 -20.50
CA PHE A 49 2.32 -1.02 -19.74
C PHE A 49 3.74 -0.48 -19.78
N ALA A 50 4.77 -1.34 -19.73
CA ALA A 50 6.16 -0.88 -19.85
C ALA A 50 6.47 -0.36 -21.27
N ALA A 51 5.96 -1.02 -22.30
CA ALA A 51 6.10 -0.56 -23.69
C ALA A 51 5.30 0.73 -23.95
N GLU A 52 4.06 0.83 -23.45
CA GLU A 52 3.23 2.03 -23.58
C GLU A 52 3.79 3.21 -22.78
N HIS A 53 4.44 2.97 -21.63
CA HIS A 53 5.11 4.02 -20.84
C HIS A 53 6.42 4.50 -21.47
N GLU A 54 7.20 3.61 -22.11
CA GLU A 54 8.38 3.99 -22.88
C GLU A 54 8.00 4.77 -24.15
N GLU A 55 6.87 4.40 -24.79
CA GLU A 55 6.30 5.12 -25.94
C GLU A 55 5.70 6.49 -25.55
N LEU A 56 5.10 6.61 -24.36
CA LEU A 56 4.62 7.88 -23.78
C LEU A 56 5.75 8.83 -23.35
N GLU A 57 6.82 8.31 -22.73
CA GLU A 57 7.99 9.13 -22.39
C GLU A 57 8.74 9.61 -23.64
N GLU A 58 8.79 8.81 -24.70
CA GLU A 58 9.36 9.24 -25.99
C GLU A 58 8.48 10.29 -26.68
N HIS A 59 7.15 10.22 -26.52
CA HIS A 59 6.21 11.23 -27.01
C HIS A 59 6.30 12.58 -26.27
N ASP A 60 6.49 12.57 -24.95
CA ASP A 60 6.65 13.78 -24.13
C ASP A 60 8.05 14.42 -24.30
N ARG A 61 9.11 13.62 -24.46
CA ARG A 61 10.48 14.13 -24.71
C ARG A 61 10.62 14.75 -26.10
N ALA A 62 9.81 14.31 -27.07
CA ALA A 62 9.81 14.86 -28.41
C ALA A 62 9.06 16.20 -28.51
N GLY A 63 8.33 16.63 -27.48
CA GLY A 63 7.54 17.87 -27.51
C GLY A 63 6.55 17.91 -28.68
N ILE A 64 6.12 16.73 -29.15
CA ILE A 64 5.18 16.60 -30.25
C ILE A 64 3.79 16.74 -29.62
N PRO A 65 3.07 17.86 -29.81
CA PRO A 65 1.69 17.93 -29.38
C PRO A 65 0.96 16.73 -29.98
N LEU A 66 0.10 16.06 -29.20
CA LEU A 66 -0.91 15.12 -29.68
C LEU A 66 -1.88 15.85 -30.61
N ARG A 67 -1.37 16.26 -31.77
CA ARG A 67 -2.14 16.60 -32.96
C ARG A 67 -2.73 15.28 -33.41
N GLY A 68 -4.05 15.22 -33.42
CA GLY A 68 -4.79 14.18 -34.12
C GLY A 68 -4.20 13.96 -35.52
N MET A 69 -3.39 12.92 -35.66
CA MET A 69 -2.90 12.43 -36.94
C MET A 69 -3.94 11.44 -37.48
N HIS A 70 -5.11 11.98 -37.77
CA HIS A 70 -5.97 11.61 -38.90
C HIS A 70 -7.08 12.67 -39.05
N ARG A 71 -6.70 13.96 -39.13
CA ARG A 71 -7.45 14.88 -39.98
C ARG A 71 -7.11 14.49 -41.43
N SER A 72 -7.79 13.46 -41.91
CA SER A 72 -7.78 13.13 -43.33
C SER A 72 -8.33 14.34 -44.09
N HIS A 73 -7.75 14.53 -45.26
CA HIS A 73 -8.11 15.49 -46.29
C HIS A 73 -9.53 15.24 -46.89
N ASP A 74 -10.47 14.71 -46.09
CA ASP A 74 -11.73 14.11 -46.53
C ASP A 74 -12.97 14.93 -46.11
N GLU A 75 -12.79 16.06 -45.42
CA GLU A 75 -13.89 17.00 -45.12
C GLU A 75 -14.55 17.55 -46.41
N GLY A 76 -13.83 17.55 -47.54
CA GLY A 76 -14.38 18.05 -48.82
C GLY A 76 -15.20 17.04 -49.64
N ARG A 77 -15.27 15.76 -49.25
CA ARG A 77 -15.87 14.71 -50.11
C ARG A 77 -17.22 14.20 -49.61
N HIS A 78 -17.56 14.44 -48.34
CA HIS A 78 -18.87 14.06 -47.79
C HIS A 78 -19.99 15.03 -48.21
N ASP A 79 -19.67 16.31 -48.41
CA ASP A 79 -20.63 17.31 -48.90
C ASP A 79 -21.09 16.99 -50.34
N ASP A 80 -20.20 16.44 -51.18
CA ASP A 80 -20.49 16.10 -52.59
C ASP A 80 -21.67 15.15 -52.75
N MET A 81 -21.83 14.14 -51.87
CA MET A 81 -22.93 13.17 -52.02
C MET A 81 -24.26 13.74 -51.54
N GLY A 82 -24.24 14.55 -50.47
CA GLY A 82 -25.43 15.27 -49.98
C GLY A 82 -25.95 16.24 -51.04
N ASP A 83 -25.06 17.04 -51.62
CA ASP A 83 -25.39 18.00 -52.66
C ASP A 83 -25.87 17.32 -53.95
N LEU A 84 -25.26 16.20 -54.33
CA LEU A 84 -25.67 15.44 -55.51
C LEU A 84 -27.05 14.81 -55.32
N LEU A 85 -27.35 14.25 -54.14
CA LEU A 85 -28.69 13.76 -53.80
C LEU A 85 -29.69 14.91 -53.77
N GLN A 86 -29.38 16.03 -53.13
CA GLN A 86 -30.28 17.19 -53.07
C GLN A 86 -30.58 17.75 -54.49
N SER A 87 -29.57 17.83 -55.35
CA SER A 87 -29.72 18.24 -56.76
C SER A 87 -30.57 17.25 -57.58
N LEU A 88 -30.36 15.94 -57.36
CA LEU A 88 -31.16 14.89 -57.99
C LEU A 88 -32.61 14.95 -57.55
N VAL A 89 -32.86 15.09 -56.24
CA VAL A 89 -34.21 15.24 -55.66
C VAL A 89 -34.89 16.47 -56.26
N ALA A 90 -34.24 17.64 -56.20
CA ALA A 90 -34.79 18.88 -56.74
C ALA A 90 -35.13 18.78 -58.24
N THR A 91 -34.33 18.06 -59.01
CA THR A 91 -34.61 17.81 -60.44
C THR A 91 -35.78 16.86 -60.63
N ALA A 92 -35.85 15.75 -59.89
CA ALA A 92 -36.96 14.82 -59.94
C ALA A 92 -38.30 15.49 -59.57
N VAL A 93 -38.30 16.34 -58.52
CA VAL A 93 -39.47 17.11 -58.10
C VAL A 93 -39.92 18.09 -59.19
N ARG A 94 -38.97 18.84 -59.78
CA ARG A 94 -39.25 19.82 -60.84
C ARG A 94 -39.79 19.17 -62.13
N GLU A 95 -39.30 17.98 -62.48
CA GLU A 95 -39.76 17.25 -63.66
C GLU A 95 -41.10 16.53 -63.42
N GLY A 96 -41.52 16.36 -62.17
CA GLY A 96 -42.77 15.70 -61.80
C GLY A 96 -42.86 14.24 -62.24
N ARG A 97 -41.71 13.59 -62.51
CA ARG A 97 -41.68 12.20 -63.00
C ARG A 97 -41.86 11.23 -61.83
N ASN A 98 -42.71 10.23 -62.02
CA ASN A 98 -42.80 9.11 -61.08
C ASN A 98 -41.58 8.19 -61.23
N LEU A 99 -41.04 7.73 -60.11
CA LEU A 99 -40.02 6.69 -60.10
C LEU A 99 -40.52 5.41 -60.76
N THR A 100 -39.68 4.79 -61.58
CA THR A 100 -39.89 3.42 -62.05
C THR A 100 -39.79 2.44 -60.88
N PRO A 101 -40.37 1.22 -60.98
CA PRO A 101 -40.25 0.22 -59.92
C PRO A 101 -38.81 -0.12 -59.53
N VAL A 102 -37.89 -0.11 -60.50
CA VAL A 102 -36.47 -0.38 -60.28
C VAL A 102 -35.79 0.75 -59.52
N GLU A 103 -36.05 2.01 -59.89
CA GLU A 103 -35.51 3.16 -59.16
C GLU A 103 -36.04 3.19 -57.73
N ARG A 104 -37.33 2.91 -57.53
CA ARG A 104 -37.93 2.84 -56.18
C ARG A 104 -37.23 1.79 -55.32
N GLN A 105 -37.03 0.58 -55.83
CA GLN A 105 -36.30 -0.46 -55.09
C GLN A 105 -34.88 -0.01 -54.73
N ALA A 106 -34.16 0.65 -55.64
CA ALA A 106 -32.81 1.13 -55.37
C ALA A 106 -32.77 2.20 -54.26
N PHE A 107 -33.76 3.09 -54.22
CA PHE A 107 -33.91 4.07 -53.14
C PHE A 107 -34.30 3.41 -51.81
N ASP A 108 -35.19 2.42 -51.83
CA ASP A 108 -35.56 1.65 -50.65
C ASP A 108 -34.35 0.88 -50.09
N ASP A 109 -33.53 0.28 -50.96
CA ASP A 109 -32.28 -0.39 -50.57
C ASP A 109 -31.26 0.60 -49.99
N MET A 110 -31.12 1.79 -50.59
CA MET A 110 -30.24 2.85 -50.08
C MET A 110 -30.67 3.33 -48.69
N LYS A 111 -31.97 3.56 -48.50
CA LYS A 111 -32.56 3.89 -47.20
C LYS A 111 -32.27 2.79 -46.18
N ALA A 112 -32.50 1.53 -46.54
CA ALA A 112 -32.24 0.40 -45.68
C ALA A 112 -30.77 0.31 -45.25
N VAL A 113 -29.82 0.62 -46.13
CA VAL A 113 -28.38 0.68 -45.79
C VAL A 113 -28.09 1.83 -44.83
N LEU A 114 -28.61 3.02 -45.10
CA LEU A 114 -28.43 4.20 -44.25
C LEU A 114 -28.96 3.95 -42.83
N GLU A 115 -30.21 3.50 -42.70
CA GLU A 115 -30.87 3.27 -41.42
C GLU A 115 -30.33 2.03 -40.69
N ASN A 116 -30.30 0.87 -41.33
CA ASN A 116 -30.01 -0.38 -40.62
C ASN A 116 -28.51 -0.64 -40.43
N THR A 117 -27.66 -0.06 -41.28
CA THR A 117 -26.20 -0.30 -41.21
C THR A 117 -25.47 0.90 -40.65
N THR A 118 -25.70 2.09 -41.19
CA THR A 118 -24.89 3.26 -40.82
C THR A 118 -25.31 3.82 -39.47
N VAL A 119 -26.61 4.02 -39.21
CA VAL A 119 -27.08 4.49 -37.89
C VAL A 119 -26.71 3.50 -36.79
N ALA A 120 -26.91 2.19 -37.01
CA ALA A 120 -26.53 1.16 -36.06
C ALA A 120 -25.03 1.22 -35.70
N LYS A 121 -24.14 1.39 -36.69
CA LYS A 121 -22.69 1.55 -36.43
C LYS A 121 -22.35 2.81 -35.63
N LEU A 122 -23.07 3.91 -35.85
CA LEU A 122 -22.87 5.14 -35.07
C LEU A 122 -23.31 4.94 -33.61
N GLN A 123 -24.42 4.24 -33.39
CA GLN A 123 -24.92 3.88 -32.05
C GLN A 123 -23.98 2.91 -31.33
N ASP A 124 -23.47 1.89 -32.02
CA ASP A 124 -22.48 0.95 -31.48
C ASP A 124 -21.20 1.68 -31.07
N ALA A 125 -20.73 2.63 -31.88
CA ALA A 125 -19.55 3.44 -31.56
C ALA A 125 -19.79 4.37 -30.35
N ALA A 126 -20.97 4.99 -30.24
CA ALA A 126 -21.33 5.78 -29.05
C ALA A 126 -21.40 4.91 -27.79
N THR A 127 -21.94 3.70 -27.91
CA THR A 127 -21.98 2.72 -26.81
C THR A 127 -20.58 2.29 -26.37
N ALA A 128 -19.66 2.07 -27.31
CA ALA A 128 -18.27 1.72 -27.01
C ALA A 128 -17.51 2.87 -26.30
N ASP A 129 -17.76 4.11 -26.70
CA ASP A 129 -17.21 5.30 -26.04
C ASP A 129 -17.75 5.45 -24.61
N GLN A 130 -19.06 5.27 -24.42
CA GLN A 130 -19.68 5.25 -23.09
C GLN A 130 -19.06 4.16 -22.20
N GLN A 131 -18.89 2.95 -22.72
CA GLN A 131 -18.27 1.85 -21.99
C GLN A 131 -16.82 2.16 -21.63
N SER A 132 -16.05 2.78 -22.54
CA SER A 132 -14.65 3.14 -22.29
C SER A 132 -14.51 4.14 -21.14
N LEU A 133 -15.40 5.13 -21.05
CA LEU A 133 -15.43 6.06 -19.91
C LEU A 133 -15.81 5.35 -18.60
N HIS A 134 -16.78 4.45 -18.63
CA HIS A 134 -17.15 3.64 -17.46
C HIS A 134 -16.02 2.73 -16.98
N ASP A 135 -15.30 2.08 -17.89
CA ASP A 135 -14.19 1.19 -17.55
C ASP A 135 -13.06 1.96 -16.84
N ILE A 136 -12.79 3.19 -17.28
CA ILE A 136 -11.78 4.05 -16.62
C ILE A 136 -12.29 4.55 -15.26
N ALA A 137 -13.57 4.91 -15.14
CA ALA A 137 -14.17 5.28 -13.86
C ALA A 137 -14.11 4.12 -12.85
N GLN A 138 -14.35 2.89 -13.31
CA GLN A 138 -14.19 1.68 -12.50
C GLN A 138 -12.72 1.48 -12.08
N ALA A 139 -11.76 1.71 -12.98
CA ALA A 139 -10.34 1.63 -12.63
C ALA A 139 -9.94 2.63 -11.52
N MET A 140 -10.55 3.83 -11.50
CA MET A 140 -10.37 4.79 -10.41
C MET A 140 -10.96 4.28 -9.08
N GLU A 141 -12.11 3.61 -9.11
CA GLU A 141 -12.70 2.97 -7.93
C GLU A 141 -11.83 1.81 -7.42
N ASP A 142 -11.29 1.00 -8.33
CA ASP A 142 -10.41 -0.13 -8.02
C ASP A 142 -9.10 0.31 -7.33
N CYS A 143 -8.61 1.53 -7.59
CA CYS A 143 -7.52 2.12 -6.82
C CYS A 143 -7.86 2.20 -5.31
N GLY A 144 -9.12 2.48 -4.95
CA GLY A 144 -9.61 2.51 -3.57
C GLY A 144 -9.82 1.11 -2.95
N LEU A 145 -10.15 0.10 -3.75
CA LEU A 145 -10.24 -1.28 -3.28
C LEU A 145 -8.86 -1.84 -2.90
N ASN A 146 -7.84 -1.56 -3.71
CA ASN A 146 -6.45 -1.93 -3.40
C ASN A 146 -5.96 -1.29 -2.11
N LEU A 147 -6.33 -0.02 -1.88
CA LEU A 147 -6.05 0.70 -0.65
C LEU A 147 -6.69 0.01 0.58
N THR A 148 -7.92 -0.48 0.47
CA THR A 148 -8.60 -1.17 1.59
C THR A 148 -7.86 -2.43 2.03
N SER A 149 -7.38 -3.22 1.06
CA SER A 149 -6.54 -4.40 1.32
C SER A 149 -5.23 -4.03 2.01
N GLN A 150 -4.52 -3.03 1.47
CA GLN A 150 -3.25 -2.56 2.03
C GLN A 150 -3.41 -1.92 3.42
N ASN A 151 -4.55 -1.27 3.69
CA ASN A 151 -4.85 -0.69 5.00
C ASN A 151 -4.92 -1.77 6.09
N THR A 152 -5.41 -2.97 5.79
CA THR A 152 -5.43 -4.06 6.78
C THR A 152 -4.02 -4.45 7.21
N THR A 153 -3.10 -4.62 6.25
CA THR A 153 -1.68 -4.87 6.53
C THR A 153 -1.04 -3.70 7.28
N LEU A 154 -1.37 -2.46 6.90
CA LEU A 154 -0.87 -1.26 7.56
C LEU A 154 -1.32 -1.20 9.03
N GLN A 155 -2.59 -1.48 9.33
CA GLN A 155 -3.10 -1.49 10.71
C GLN A 155 -2.46 -2.61 11.55
N LEU A 156 -2.16 -3.77 10.95
CA LEU A 156 -1.43 -4.83 11.62
C LEU A 156 0.01 -4.40 11.95
N GLN A 157 0.73 -3.80 11.00
CA GLN A 157 2.08 -3.27 11.26
C GLN A 157 2.05 -2.17 12.32
N LYS A 158 1.01 -1.31 12.29
CA LYS A 158 0.80 -0.28 13.30
C LYS A 158 0.62 -0.86 14.70
N SER A 159 -0.20 -1.91 14.85
CA SER A 159 -0.42 -2.53 16.16
C SER A 159 0.82 -3.22 16.69
N LEU A 160 1.64 -3.82 15.82
CA LEU A 160 2.95 -4.37 16.19
C LEU A 160 3.91 -3.28 16.69
N ALA A 161 4.01 -2.16 15.96
CA ALA A 161 4.84 -1.03 16.36
C ALA A 161 4.39 -0.42 17.70
N VAL A 162 3.08 -0.30 17.93
CA VAL A 162 2.53 0.17 19.22
C VAL A 162 2.85 -0.81 20.36
N ALA A 163 2.70 -2.12 20.13
CA ALA A 163 3.03 -3.12 21.15
C ALA A 163 4.54 -3.12 21.50
N ALA A 164 5.41 -2.96 20.51
CA ALA A 164 6.85 -2.85 20.71
C ALA A 164 7.23 -1.57 21.48
N HIS A 165 6.58 -0.45 21.16
CA HIS A 165 6.73 0.80 21.92
C HIS A 165 6.34 0.63 23.40
N ASP A 166 5.20 -0.01 23.67
CA ASP A 166 4.74 -0.22 25.04
C ASP A 166 5.73 -1.09 25.85
N ALA A 167 6.31 -2.13 25.21
CA ALA A 167 7.35 -2.97 25.80
C ALA A 167 8.65 -2.19 26.08
N TYR A 168 9.06 -1.31 25.15
CA TYR A 168 10.19 -0.41 25.35
C TYR A 168 9.95 0.54 26.54
N MET A 169 8.75 1.10 26.66
CA MET A 169 8.41 2.00 27.75
C MET A 169 8.44 1.29 29.11
N GLU A 170 7.98 0.04 29.18
CA GLU A 170 8.06 -0.78 30.39
C GLU A 170 9.52 -1.10 30.76
N ALA A 171 10.34 -1.51 29.80
CA ALA A 171 11.76 -1.77 30.02
C ALA A 171 12.54 -0.51 30.43
N SER A 172 12.19 0.65 29.84
CA SER A 172 12.76 1.95 30.20
C SER A 172 12.41 2.34 31.63
N LEU A 173 11.16 2.14 32.06
CA LEU A 173 10.74 2.39 33.44
C LEU A 173 11.49 1.49 34.42
N ALA A 174 11.63 0.19 34.12
CA ALA A 174 12.37 -0.76 34.94
C ALA A 174 13.84 -0.36 35.08
N ALA A 175 14.53 -0.08 33.98
CA ALA A 175 15.93 0.36 33.98
C ALA A 175 16.13 1.64 34.79
N ASN A 176 15.23 2.63 34.62
CA ASN A 176 15.29 3.88 35.39
C ASN A 176 15.07 3.65 36.88
N SER A 177 14.19 2.71 37.27
CA SER A 177 13.95 2.40 38.69
C SER A 177 15.18 1.75 39.35
N THR A 178 15.88 0.85 38.65
CA THR A 178 17.07 0.19 39.18
C THR A 178 18.29 1.11 39.22
N ALA A 179 18.40 2.07 38.29
CA ALA A 179 19.44 3.10 38.37
C ALA A 179 19.37 3.91 39.67
N VAL A 180 18.16 4.17 40.19
CA VAL A 180 17.99 4.83 41.50
C VAL A 180 18.47 3.93 42.64
N VAL A 181 18.13 2.63 42.61
CA VAL A 181 18.59 1.65 43.62
C VAL A 181 20.11 1.54 43.61
N LEU A 182 20.74 1.48 42.44
CA LEU A 182 22.20 1.44 42.31
C LEU A 182 22.84 2.67 42.97
N ALA A 183 22.34 3.87 42.66
CA ALA A 183 22.83 5.11 43.29
C ALA A 183 22.65 5.10 44.82
N GLU A 184 21.53 4.59 45.34
CA GLU A 184 21.33 4.43 46.78
C GLU A 184 22.36 3.46 47.40
N ARG A 185 22.71 2.37 46.71
CA ARG A 185 23.73 1.42 47.17
C ARG A 185 25.14 2.01 47.14
N GLU A 186 25.48 2.79 46.13
CA GLU A 186 26.76 3.52 46.06
C GLU A 186 26.91 4.50 47.23
N VAL A 187 25.85 5.25 47.51
CA VAL A 187 25.81 6.17 48.66
C VAL A 187 25.96 5.39 49.97
N ALA A 188 25.22 4.28 50.15
CA ALA A 188 25.32 3.47 51.37
C ALA A 188 26.73 2.91 51.59
N MET A 189 27.39 2.42 50.54
CA MET A 189 28.78 1.96 50.61
C MET A 189 29.73 3.10 50.99
N SER A 190 29.59 4.26 50.35
CA SER A 190 30.40 5.45 50.64
C SER A 190 30.22 5.91 52.10
N THR A 191 28.99 5.95 52.59
CA THR A 191 28.66 6.27 53.99
C THR A 191 29.27 5.26 54.95
N PHE A 192 29.15 3.95 54.69
CA PHE A 192 29.77 2.91 55.53
C PHE A 192 31.29 3.11 55.62
N MET A 193 31.97 3.35 54.50
CA MET A 193 33.41 3.56 54.47
C MET A 193 33.85 4.84 55.20
N ALA A 194 32.99 5.86 55.25
CA ALA A 194 33.24 7.11 55.96
C ALA A 194 32.98 6.99 57.48
N GLU A 195 31.88 6.33 57.88
CA GLU A 195 31.46 6.22 59.28
C GLU A 195 32.17 5.09 60.04
N SER A 196 32.54 4.02 59.34
CA SER A 196 33.20 2.83 59.89
C SER A 196 34.52 2.59 59.17
N PRO A 197 35.57 3.39 59.46
CA PRO A 197 36.88 3.20 58.83
C PRO A 197 37.48 1.85 59.23
N GLN A 198 38.24 1.25 58.32
CA GLN A 198 38.86 -0.06 58.51
C GLN A 198 39.65 -0.15 59.83
N PRO A 199 39.39 -1.16 60.69
CA PRO A 199 40.18 -1.43 61.88
C PRO A 199 41.67 -1.61 61.57
N THR A 200 42.53 -0.87 62.26
CA THR A 200 43.99 -1.07 62.19
C THR A 200 44.44 -2.07 63.25
N VAL A 201 45.06 -3.18 62.84
CA VAL A 201 45.65 -4.15 63.77
C VAL A 201 47.11 -3.78 64.02
N ALA A 202 47.48 -3.50 65.27
CA ALA A 202 48.85 -3.20 65.64
C ALA A 202 49.73 -4.46 65.49
N THR A 203 50.75 -4.40 64.63
CA THR A 203 51.62 -5.54 64.28
C THR A 203 52.58 -6.00 65.39
N ASN A 204 52.66 -5.28 66.51
CA ASN A 204 53.67 -5.51 67.56
C ASN A 204 53.13 -6.14 68.86
N GLN A 205 51.86 -6.56 68.90
CA GLN A 205 51.27 -7.14 70.12
C GLN A 205 51.44 -8.67 70.14
N SER A 206 52.19 -9.17 71.12
CA SER A 206 52.35 -10.61 71.38
C SER A 206 51.16 -11.12 72.19
N HIS A 207 50.46 -12.16 71.69
CA HIS A 207 49.39 -12.96 72.32
C HIS A 207 48.65 -12.33 73.51
N SER A 208 48.13 -11.11 73.34
CA SER A 208 47.39 -10.41 74.39
C SER A 208 45.87 -10.52 74.15
N PRO A 209 45.03 -10.45 75.19
CA PRO A 209 43.57 -10.40 75.03
C PRO A 209 43.08 -9.27 74.10
N GLU A 210 43.84 -8.17 74.04
CA GLU A 210 43.58 -7.03 73.16
C GLU A 210 43.69 -7.42 71.68
N LEU A 211 44.67 -8.26 71.31
CA LEU A 211 44.79 -8.79 69.95
C LEU A 211 43.53 -9.56 69.53
N VAL A 212 42.95 -10.37 70.43
CA VAL A 212 41.71 -11.12 70.16
C VAL A 212 40.53 -10.16 69.91
N SER A 213 40.44 -9.06 70.67
CA SER A 213 39.40 -8.05 70.47
C SER A 213 39.55 -7.26 69.17
N GLU A 214 40.78 -6.93 68.76
CA GLU A 214 41.04 -6.24 67.49
C GLU A 214 40.77 -7.14 66.29
N VAL A 215 41.16 -8.42 66.36
CA VAL A 215 40.82 -9.40 65.32
C VAL A 215 39.30 -9.55 65.19
N ARG A 216 38.57 -9.61 66.32
CA ARG A 216 37.10 -9.67 66.28
C ARG A 216 36.50 -8.45 65.59
N ARG A 217 36.95 -7.24 65.95
CA ARG A 217 36.48 -5.98 65.34
C ARG A 217 36.77 -5.93 63.84
N LEU A 218 37.94 -6.43 63.41
CA LEU A 218 38.28 -6.54 61.99
C LEU A 218 37.35 -7.53 61.27
N VAL A 219 37.05 -8.68 61.86
CA VAL A 219 36.13 -9.67 61.29
C VAL A 219 34.71 -9.12 61.18
N GLU A 220 34.22 -8.43 62.21
CA GLU A 220 32.90 -7.77 62.19
C GLU A 220 32.84 -6.71 61.09
N TRP A 221 33.81 -5.79 61.05
CA TRP A 221 33.91 -4.78 59.99
C TRP A 221 33.97 -5.39 58.59
N ALA A 222 34.80 -6.42 58.39
CA ALA A 222 34.93 -7.08 57.10
C ALA A 222 33.62 -7.76 56.68
N THR A 223 32.86 -8.29 57.63
CA THR A 223 31.55 -8.88 57.37
C THR A 223 30.55 -7.82 56.89
N ASP A 224 30.49 -6.67 57.56
CA ASP A 224 29.59 -5.58 57.16
C ASP A 224 30.01 -4.95 55.81
N TYR A 225 31.32 -4.77 55.61
CA TYR A 225 31.86 -4.32 54.32
C TYR A 225 31.43 -5.25 53.18
N LEU A 226 31.60 -6.57 53.36
CA LEU A 226 31.21 -7.55 52.35
C LEU A 226 29.70 -7.51 52.07
N GLN A 227 28.85 -7.33 53.09
CA GLN A 227 27.41 -7.18 52.87
C GLN A 227 27.07 -5.95 52.01
N HIS A 228 27.71 -4.81 52.25
CA HIS A 228 27.53 -3.63 51.41
C HIS A 228 28.08 -3.84 50.00
N ALA A 229 29.23 -4.51 49.87
CA ALA A 229 29.88 -4.77 48.60
C ALA A 229 29.03 -5.71 47.73
N ASP A 230 28.56 -6.81 48.31
CA ASP A 230 27.68 -7.78 47.65
C ASP A 230 26.35 -7.13 47.21
N ALA A 231 25.77 -6.26 48.05
CA ALA A 231 24.54 -5.54 47.71
C ALA A 231 24.73 -4.53 46.57
N LEU A 232 25.89 -3.86 46.52
CA LEU A 232 26.25 -2.96 45.42
C LEU A 232 26.51 -3.74 44.13
N GLU A 233 27.26 -4.84 44.20
CA GLU A 233 27.51 -5.72 43.05
C GLU A 233 26.21 -6.29 42.48
N ALA A 234 25.30 -6.76 43.35
CA ALA A 234 23.99 -7.25 42.93
C ALA A 234 23.16 -6.16 42.22
N ALA A 235 23.13 -4.93 42.76
CA ALA A 235 22.43 -3.82 42.14
C ALA A 235 23.04 -3.40 40.79
N SER A 236 24.38 -3.44 40.68
CA SER A 236 25.09 -3.17 39.42
C SER A 236 24.72 -4.19 38.35
N ASN A 237 24.79 -5.48 38.67
CA ASN A 237 24.47 -6.57 37.73
C ASN A 237 23.00 -6.52 37.27
N GLU A 238 22.07 -6.17 38.16
CA GLU A 238 20.66 -5.99 37.82
C GLU A 238 20.44 -4.77 36.91
N SER A 239 21.14 -3.66 37.20
CA SER A 239 21.10 -2.45 36.36
C SER A 239 21.59 -2.73 34.94
N ASP A 240 22.71 -3.44 34.78
CA ASP A 240 23.26 -3.80 33.48
C ASP A 240 22.29 -4.69 32.69
N THR A 241 21.69 -5.69 33.34
CA THR A 241 20.70 -6.59 32.72
C THR A 241 19.46 -5.82 32.20
N LEU A 242 18.97 -4.85 32.98
CA LEU A 242 17.81 -4.04 32.58
C LEU A 242 18.16 -3.03 31.49
N LEU A 243 19.38 -2.51 31.48
CA LEU A 243 19.88 -1.65 30.41
C LEU A 243 19.98 -2.41 29.08
N ASP A 244 20.48 -3.64 29.11
CA ASP A 244 20.53 -4.53 27.94
C ASP A 244 19.12 -4.83 27.43
N ASN A 245 18.18 -5.17 28.33
CA ASN A 245 16.79 -5.40 27.94
C ASN A 245 16.15 -4.14 27.34
N ARG A 246 16.36 -2.95 27.92
CA ARG A 246 15.86 -1.69 27.37
C ARG A 246 16.38 -1.45 25.95
N THR A 247 17.67 -1.70 25.73
CA THR A 247 18.31 -1.54 24.42
C THR A 247 17.71 -2.51 23.41
N ALA A 248 17.54 -3.78 23.77
CA ALA A 248 16.90 -4.77 22.90
C ALA A 248 15.44 -4.41 22.56
N GLN A 249 14.65 -3.91 23.52
CA GLN A 249 13.28 -3.47 23.25
C GLN A 249 13.24 -2.21 22.37
N GLN A 250 14.22 -1.32 22.50
CA GLN A 250 14.32 -0.14 21.63
C GLN A 250 14.55 -0.56 20.18
N GLU A 251 15.50 -1.47 19.92
CA GLU A 251 15.77 -1.99 18.58
C GLU A 251 14.53 -2.64 17.94
N LEU A 252 13.79 -3.45 18.71
CA LEU A 252 12.54 -4.06 18.25
C LEU A 252 11.46 -3.03 17.93
N TRP A 253 11.37 -1.95 18.71
CA TRP A 253 10.43 -0.86 18.44
C TRP A 253 10.81 -0.09 17.18
N GLU A 254 12.09 0.28 17.03
CA GLU A 254 12.62 0.96 15.84
C GLU A 254 12.36 0.13 14.57
N GLU A 255 12.66 -1.17 14.60
CA GLU A 255 12.41 -2.08 13.48
C GLU A 255 10.91 -2.13 13.10
N ALA A 256 10.03 -2.32 14.10
CA ALA A 256 8.58 -2.40 13.86
C ALA A 256 8.01 -1.06 13.36
N TYR A 257 8.50 0.08 13.88
CA TYR A 257 8.10 1.40 13.42
C TYR A 257 8.53 1.65 11.98
N CYS A 258 9.78 1.34 11.62
CA CYS A 258 10.28 1.52 10.27
C CYS A 258 9.58 0.60 9.26
N ALA A 259 9.23 -0.64 9.65
CA ALA A 259 8.40 -1.52 8.84
C ALA A 259 7.00 -0.93 8.58
N TRP A 260 6.35 -0.36 9.60
CA TRP A 260 5.08 0.34 9.45
C TRP A 260 5.20 1.57 8.53
N LEU A 261 6.24 2.38 8.71
CA LEU A 261 6.47 3.59 7.92
C LEU A 261 6.70 3.26 6.43
N ALA A 262 7.55 2.27 6.13
CA ALA A 262 7.80 1.82 4.77
C ALA A 262 6.51 1.30 4.10
N GLN A 263 5.69 0.54 4.83
CA GLN A 263 4.41 0.05 4.31
C GLN A 263 3.42 1.20 4.06
N LYS A 264 3.40 2.22 4.93
CA LYS A 264 2.60 3.43 4.76
C LYS A 264 3.00 4.17 3.48
N GLU A 265 4.28 4.42 3.27
CA GLU A 265 4.80 5.13 2.10
C GLU A 265 4.51 4.36 0.80
N LEU A 266 4.71 3.04 0.82
CA LEU A 266 4.37 2.17 -0.31
C LEU A 266 2.89 2.26 -0.67
N MET A 267 2.00 2.21 0.33
CA MET A 267 0.56 2.32 0.13
C MET A 267 0.16 3.67 -0.45
N LEU A 268 0.67 4.76 0.14
CA LEU A 268 0.42 6.13 -0.32
C LEU A 268 0.89 6.34 -1.77
N THR A 269 2.10 5.87 -2.08
CA THR A 269 2.69 6.00 -3.41
C THR A 269 1.89 5.20 -4.43
N SER A 270 1.58 3.94 -4.11
CA SER A 270 0.81 3.04 -5.01
C SER A 270 -0.57 3.61 -5.32
N TYR A 271 -1.28 4.09 -4.30
CA TYR A 271 -2.60 4.70 -4.49
C TYR A 271 -2.54 5.97 -5.34
N ASN A 272 -1.62 6.90 -5.03
CA ASN A 272 -1.50 8.15 -5.77
C ASN A 272 -1.13 7.92 -7.24
N LEU A 273 -0.20 6.99 -7.53
CA LEU A 273 0.17 6.63 -8.90
C LEU A 273 -1.01 6.03 -9.66
N CYS A 274 -1.74 5.08 -9.05
CA CYS A 274 -2.93 4.47 -9.64
C CYS A 274 -4.00 5.52 -9.97
N TRP A 275 -4.29 6.41 -9.01
CA TRP A 275 -5.29 7.46 -9.16
C TRP A 275 -4.89 8.46 -10.25
N GLN A 276 -3.65 8.94 -10.23
CA GLN A 276 -3.15 9.92 -11.19
C GLN A 276 -3.18 9.37 -12.62
N ALA A 277 -2.70 8.14 -12.82
CA ALA A 277 -2.70 7.49 -14.12
C ALA A 277 -4.14 7.32 -14.67
N SER A 278 -5.06 6.88 -13.82
CA SER A 278 -6.46 6.68 -14.20
C SER A 278 -7.17 8.01 -14.50
N ALA A 279 -6.91 9.06 -13.71
CA ALA A 279 -7.45 10.40 -13.96
C ALA A 279 -6.90 11.01 -15.26
N GLN A 280 -5.63 10.79 -15.57
CA GLN A 280 -5.03 11.22 -16.84
C GLN A 280 -5.65 10.46 -18.03
N SER A 281 -5.83 9.14 -17.89
CA SER A 281 -6.52 8.32 -18.89
C SER A 281 -7.95 8.82 -19.11
N TYR A 282 -8.70 9.12 -18.05
CA TYR A 282 -10.06 9.63 -18.14
C TYR A 282 -10.14 10.94 -18.93
N ASN A 283 -9.31 11.94 -18.57
CA ASN A 283 -9.31 13.24 -19.24
C ASN A 283 -8.93 13.12 -20.72
N SER A 284 -7.96 12.25 -21.05
CA SER A 284 -7.55 12.00 -22.44
C SER A 284 -8.67 11.33 -23.24
N THR A 285 -9.29 10.28 -22.69
CA THR A 285 -10.41 9.58 -23.33
C THR A 285 -11.63 10.49 -23.48
N LEU A 286 -11.95 11.31 -22.48
CA LEU A 286 -13.08 12.24 -22.53
C LEU A 286 -12.96 13.23 -23.69
N LEU A 287 -11.78 13.82 -23.90
CA LEU A 287 -11.55 14.72 -25.04
C LEU A 287 -11.74 14.01 -26.38
N GLY A 288 -11.24 12.77 -26.49
CA GLY A 288 -11.45 11.93 -27.68
C GLY A 288 -12.92 11.60 -27.92
N VAL A 289 -13.64 11.22 -26.87
CA VAL A 289 -15.08 10.90 -26.91
C VAL A 289 -15.92 12.12 -27.28
N GLN A 290 -15.60 13.31 -26.75
CA GLN A 290 -16.30 14.54 -27.09
C GLN A 290 -16.15 14.88 -28.58
N ALA A 291 -14.92 14.80 -29.11
CA ALA A 291 -14.65 15.02 -30.53
C ALA A 291 -15.36 13.98 -31.42
N ASN A 292 -15.31 12.70 -31.04
CA ASN A 292 -15.99 11.63 -31.77
C ASN A 292 -17.52 11.78 -31.73
N THR A 293 -18.07 12.23 -30.61
CA THR A 293 -19.52 12.45 -30.44
C THR A 293 -20.01 13.58 -31.34
N GLU A 294 -19.28 14.69 -31.42
CA GLU A 294 -19.60 15.78 -32.36
C GLU A 294 -19.57 15.29 -33.82
N ALA A 295 -18.53 14.56 -34.21
CA ALA A 295 -18.43 13.98 -35.56
C ALA A 295 -19.58 13.01 -35.87
N ARG A 296 -19.97 12.14 -34.91
CA ARG A 296 -21.11 11.24 -35.08
C ARG A 296 -22.44 11.98 -35.15
N ARG A 297 -22.63 13.08 -34.40
CA ARG A 297 -23.84 13.92 -34.47
C ARG A 297 -23.99 14.54 -35.85
N LEU A 298 -22.90 15.07 -36.41
CA LEU A 298 -22.91 15.56 -37.78
C LEU A 298 -23.26 14.43 -38.78
N ALA A 299 -22.61 13.29 -38.66
CA ALA A 299 -22.87 12.14 -39.54
C ALA A 299 -24.32 11.64 -39.45
N LEU A 300 -24.87 11.52 -38.23
CA LEU A 300 -26.25 11.08 -38.00
C LEU A 300 -27.26 12.10 -38.57
N SER A 301 -27.05 13.39 -38.34
CA SER A 301 -27.88 14.45 -38.91
C SER A 301 -27.89 14.38 -40.45
N THR A 302 -26.73 14.21 -41.07
CA THR A 302 -26.62 14.04 -42.52
C THR A 302 -27.35 12.79 -43.01
N ILE A 303 -27.19 11.64 -42.33
CA ILE A 303 -27.88 10.40 -42.69
C ILE A 303 -29.41 10.54 -42.59
N LEU A 304 -29.91 11.21 -41.54
CA LEU A 304 -31.33 11.46 -41.35
C LEU A 304 -31.87 12.41 -42.43
N LYS A 305 -31.11 13.45 -42.81
CA LYS A 305 -31.42 14.32 -43.95
C LYS A 305 -31.50 13.55 -45.27
N LEU A 306 -30.50 12.71 -45.55
CA LEU A 306 -30.49 11.87 -46.75
C LEU A 306 -31.70 10.92 -46.79
N THR A 307 -32.02 10.31 -45.65
CA THR A 307 -33.19 9.42 -45.50
C THR A 307 -34.49 10.17 -45.79
N CYS A 308 -34.64 11.39 -45.28
CA CYS A 308 -35.79 12.26 -45.57
C CYS A 308 -35.87 12.60 -47.07
N LEU A 309 -34.76 12.95 -47.69
CA LEU A 309 -34.70 13.24 -49.14
C LEU A 309 -35.06 12.02 -49.99
N VAL A 310 -34.67 10.81 -49.59
CA VAL A 310 -35.09 9.57 -50.25
C VAL A 310 -36.61 9.39 -50.16
N ASP A 311 -37.20 9.67 -49.00
CA ASP A 311 -38.65 9.61 -48.80
C ASP A 311 -39.42 10.65 -49.63
N VAL A 312 -38.82 11.82 -49.91
CA VAL A 312 -39.39 12.82 -50.84
C VAL A 312 -39.52 12.24 -52.24
N ILE A 313 -38.46 11.63 -52.79
CA ILE A 313 -38.49 11.08 -54.16
C ILE A 313 -39.51 9.93 -54.26
N SER A 314 -39.64 9.12 -53.20
CA SER A 314 -40.61 8.03 -53.14
C SER A 314 -42.06 8.49 -52.92
N SER A 315 -42.30 9.76 -52.57
CA SER A 315 -43.63 10.32 -52.31
C SER A 315 -44.39 10.68 -53.59
N PRO A 316 -45.75 10.71 -53.56
CA PRO A 316 -46.56 11.17 -54.68
C PRO A 316 -46.19 12.60 -55.11
N THR A 317 -46.18 12.89 -56.41
CA THR A 317 -45.74 14.17 -56.99
C THR A 317 -46.35 15.41 -56.32
N GLN A 318 -47.62 15.33 -55.92
CA GLN A 318 -48.35 16.44 -55.29
C GLN A 318 -47.83 16.81 -53.89
N GLU A 319 -47.10 15.91 -53.22
CA GLU A 319 -46.57 16.10 -51.86
C GLU A 319 -45.07 16.41 -51.83
N GLN A 320 -44.36 16.20 -52.95
CA GLN A 320 -42.91 16.22 -52.98
C GLN A 320 -42.33 17.59 -52.60
N GLU A 321 -42.87 18.69 -53.13
CA GLU A 321 -42.39 20.04 -52.83
C GLU A 321 -42.59 20.41 -51.35
N ALA A 322 -43.74 20.03 -50.77
CA ALA A 322 -44.02 20.26 -49.37
C ALA A 322 -43.06 19.45 -48.47
N LYS A 323 -42.83 18.17 -48.78
CA LYS A 323 -41.92 17.31 -48.01
C LYS A 323 -40.45 17.72 -48.18
N LEU A 324 -40.05 18.17 -49.37
CA LEU A 324 -38.70 18.68 -49.61
C LEU A 324 -38.39 19.87 -48.70
N ASN A 325 -39.31 20.84 -48.63
CA ASN A 325 -39.17 21.99 -47.74
C ASN A 325 -39.05 21.56 -46.26
N VAL A 326 -39.76 20.51 -45.84
CA VAL A 326 -39.60 19.94 -44.49
C VAL A 326 -38.21 19.35 -44.32
N CYS A 327 -37.74 18.50 -45.23
CA CYS A 327 -36.43 17.85 -45.11
C CYS A 327 -35.25 18.83 -45.08
N GLU A 328 -35.37 19.99 -45.75
CA GLU A 328 -34.32 21.03 -45.79
C GLU A 328 -34.27 21.89 -44.53
N THR A 329 -35.40 22.07 -43.84
CA THR A 329 -35.53 22.97 -42.69
C THR A 329 -35.63 22.23 -41.35
N GLN A 330 -35.81 20.91 -41.39
CA GLN A 330 -35.93 20.09 -40.19
C GLN A 330 -34.58 19.94 -39.49
N ASP A 331 -34.56 20.30 -38.20
CA ASP A 331 -33.49 19.90 -37.29
C ASP A 331 -33.68 18.42 -36.91
N TYR A 332 -32.68 17.61 -37.22
CA TYR A 332 -32.69 16.19 -36.89
C TYR A 332 -32.18 15.97 -35.47
N ASN A 333 -32.98 15.30 -34.64
CA ASN A 333 -32.56 14.97 -33.28
C ASN A 333 -31.43 13.93 -33.34
N THR A 334 -30.30 14.25 -32.71
CA THR A 334 -29.11 13.39 -32.63
C THR A 334 -28.79 12.96 -31.20
N SER A 335 -29.73 13.16 -30.26
CA SER A 335 -29.54 12.83 -28.84
C SER A 335 -29.23 11.36 -28.56
N ASP A 336 -29.59 10.46 -29.48
CA ASP A 336 -29.46 9.01 -29.30
C ASP A 336 -28.00 8.51 -29.32
N ILE A 337 -27.06 9.36 -29.70
CA ILE A 337 -25.62 9.08 -29.73
C ILE A 337 -24.83 9.96 -28.75
N ASP A 338 -25.55 10.63 -27.85
CA ASP A 338 -24.95 11.41 -26.78
C ASP A 338 -24.25 10.48 -25.79
N VAL A 339 -23.01 10.79 -25.47
CA VAL A 339 -22.23 10.08 -24.45
C VAL A 339 -22.29 10.89 -23.16
N ALA A 340 -22.77 10.26 -22.10
CA ALA A 340 -22.87 10.87 -20.78
C ALA A 340 -21.57 10.64 -19.99
N GLU A 341 -21.06 11.68 -19.36
CA GLU A 341 -19.90 11.57 -18.48
C GLU A 341 -20.28 10.75 -17.22
N PRO A 342 -19.54 9.67 -16.90
CA PRO A 342 -19.80 8.91 -15.68
C PRO A 342 -19.45 9.74 -14.45
N VAL A 343 -20.14 9.46 -13.33
CA VAL A 343 -19.78 10.04 -12.03
C VAL A 343 -18.44 9.43 -11.61
N LEU A 344 -17.43 10.28 -11.44
CA LEU A 344 -16.12 9.85 -10.96
C LEU A 344 -16.16 9.65 -9.44
N PRO A 345 -15.44 8.64 -8.91
CA PRO A 345 -15.26 8.51 -7.47
C PRO A 345 -14.49 9.72 -6.92
N GLU A 346 -14.69 10.03 -5.64
CA GLU A 346 -13.88 11.03 -4.94
C GLU A 346 -12.49 10.47 -4.61
N LYS A 347 -11.46 11.32 -4.71
CA LYS A 347 -10.13 10.95 -4.27
C LYS A 347 -10.15 10.77 -2.75
N THR A 348 -9.94 9.55 -2.29
CA THR A 348 -9.80 9.22 -0.86
C THR A 348 -8.67 10.03 -0.23
N ASP A 349 -8.98 10.74 0.87
CA ASP A 349 -7.98 11.38 1.73
C ASP A 349 -7.37 10.34 2.70
N LEU A 350 -6.05 10.17 2.61
CA LEU A 350 -5.28 9.20 3.39
C LEU A 350 -4.64 9.82 4.64
N SER A 351 -4.88 11.10 4.92
CA SER A 351 -4.29 11.81 6.05
C SER A 351 -4.62 11.14 7.40
N SER A 352 -5.87 10.73 7.61
CA SER A 352 -6.35 10.15 8.88
C SER A 352 -5.89 8.70 9.10
N ALA A 353 -5.87 7.88 8.04
CA ALA A 353 -5.46 6.48 8.13
C ALA A 353 -3.95 6.32 8.43
N THR A 354 -3.17 7.38 8.19
CA THR A 354 -1.71 7.33 8.20
C THR A 354 -1.05 8.01 9.41
N GLN A 355 -1.83 8.50 10.37
CA GLN A 355 -1.29 9.06 11.61
C GLN A 355 -0.85 7.95 12.56
N PHE A 356 0.43 8.00 12.98
CA PHE A 356 0.89 7.26 14.15
C PHE A 356 0.44 8.02 15.41
N PRO A 357 0.05 7.34 16.50
CA PRO A 357 -0.36 8.01 17.73
C PRO A 357 0.74 8.85 18.40
N LEU A 358 1.99 8.67 17.98
CA LEU A 358 3.16 9.41 18.47
C LEU A 358 3.93 9.93 17.26
N GLU A 359 4.25 11.22 17.23
CA GLU A 359 5.20 11.76 16.26
C GLU A 359 6.60 11.38 16.72
N VAL A 360 7.20 10.39 16.05
CA VAL A 360 8.55 9.93 16.34
C VAL A 360 9.35 9.99 15.06
N ASP A 361 10.47 10.71 15.09
CA ASP A 361 11.37 10.88 13.96
C ASP A 361 12.54 9.91 14.14
N PHE A 362 12.30 8.65 13.77
CA PHE A 362 13.36 7.66 13.65
C PHE A 362 13.99 7.78 12.28
N ASP A 363 15.32 7.73 12.22
CA ASP A 363 16.04 7.62 10.97
C ASP A 363 15.87 6.20 10.42
N CYS A 364 14.73 5.96 9.76
CA CYS A 364 14.42 4.71 9.07
C CYS A 364 15.19 4.56 7.76
N ALA A 365 16.43 5.04 7.71
CA ALA A 365 17.30 4.85 6.56
C ALA A 365 17.27 3.36 6.19
N PRO A 366 16.97 3.02 4.92
CA PRO A 366 17.12 1.65 4.48
C PRO A 366 18.55 1.25 4.80
N PRO A 367 18.80 0.06 5.40
CA PRO A 367 20.15 -0.38 5.69
C PRO A 367 20.92 -0.19 4.39
N THR A 368 21.90 0.70 4.40
CA THR A 368 22.64 1.05 3.19
C THR A 368 23.23 -0.28 2.77
N THR A 369 22.68 -0.86 1.70
CA THR A 369 23.19 -2.09 1.12
C THR A 369 24.59 -1.72 0.72
N THR A 370 25.54 -2.04 1.59
CA THR A 370 26.95 -1.71 1.40
C THR A 370 27.26 -2.36 0.08
N SER A 371 27.52 -1.50 -0.92
CA SER A 371 27.86 -1.83 -2.30
C SER A 371 28.45 -3.22 -2.33
N ALA A 372 27.74 -4.17 -2.96
CA ALA A 372 28.24 -5.51 -3.19
C ALA A 372 29.72 -5.37 -3.53
N ALA A 373 30.59 -5.84 -2.62
CA ALA A 373 32.00 -5.86 -2.88
C ALA A 373 32.11 -6.61 -4.20
N THR A 374 32.57 -5.93 -5.25
CA THR A 374 32.83 -6.53 -6.54
C THR A 374 33.86 -7.63 -6.28
N VAL A 375 33.38 -8.85 -6.05
CA VAL A 375 34.22 -10.03 -6.04
C VAL A 375 34.71 -10.12 -7.47
N ALA A 376 35.94 -9.69 -7.69
CA ALA A 376 36.62 -9.86 -8.96
C ALA A 376 36.66 -11.36 -9.24
N THR A 377 35.78 -11.81 -10.14
CA THR A 377 35.78 -13.17 -10.67
C THR A 377 37.06 -13.36 -11.46
N THR A 378 38.10 -13.84 -10.79
CA THR A 378 39.29 -14.36 -11.46
C THR A 378 38.92 -15.73 -12.01
N THR A 379 38.61 -15.79 -13.31
CA THR A 379 38.33 -17.03 -14.01
C THR A 379 39.60 -17.87 -14.07
N THR A 380 39.75 -18.80 -13.12
CA THR A 380 40.77 -19.85 -13.21
C THR A 380 40.06 -21.17 -13.44
N THR A 381 40.22 -21.70 -14.65
CA THR A 381 39.71 -23.00 -15.06
C THR A 381 40.45 -24.10 -14.30
N ALA A 382 39.81 -24.71 -13.29
CA ALA A 382 40.30 -25.92 -12.65
C ALA A 382 39.14 -26.81 -12.19
N ALA A 383 39.37 -28.12 -12.26
CA ALA A 383 38.39 -29.19 -12.34
C ALA A 383 37.44 -29.35 -11.13
N ALA A 384 36.26 -29.86 -11.45
CA ALA A 384 35.14 -30.11 -10.55
C ALA A 384 35.52 -30.93 -9.29
N THR A 385 35.24 -30.35 -8.13
CA THR A 385 35.07 -31.09 -6.88
C THR A 385 33.74 -30.67 -6.26
N THR A 386 32.79 -31.60 -6.22
CA THR A 386 31.45 -31.41 -5.69
C THR A 386 31.51 -31.24 -4.18
N THR A 387 31.17 -30.05 -3.67
CA THR A 387 30.96 -29.82 -2.22
C THR A 387 29.52 -29.38 -2.03
N THR A 388 28.75 -30.18 -1.29
CA THR A 388 27.33 -29.95 -0.99
C THR A 388 27.22 -28.98 0.18
N THR A 389 26.85 -27.73 -0.09
CA THR A 389 26.53 -26.75 0.97
C THR A 389 25.04 -26.87 1.30
N SER A 390 24.73 -27.23 2.55
CA SER A 390 23.36 -27.31 3.05
C SER A 390 22.98 -25.96 3.66
N THR A 391 22.11 -25.20 2.98
CA THR A 391 21.55 -23.96 3.50
C THR A 391 20.44 -24.31 4.50
N THR A 392 20.63 -23.97 5.77
CA THR A 392 19.60 -24.17 6.81
C THR A 392 18.77 -22.91 6.91
N THR A 393 17.55 -22.93 6.38
CA THR A 393 16.59 -21.83 6.49
C THR A 393 15.93 -21.88 7.87
N VAL A 394 16.14 -20.84 8.69
CA VAL A 394 15.45 -20.70 10.00
C VAL A 394 14.11 -19.97 9.75
N LEU A 395 13.00 -20.65 10.06
CA LEU A 395 11.64 -20.11 9.94
C LEU A 395 11.18 -19.48 11.27
N PRO A 396 10.34 -18.42 11.26
CA PRO A 396 9.85 -17.78 12.47
C PRO A 396 8.89 -18.69 13.26
N HIS A 397 8.95 -18.62 14.60
CA HIS A 397 8.09 -19.40 15.51
C HIS A 397 7.03 -18.50 16.17
N ILE A 398 5.81 -19.02 16.31
CA ILE A 398 4.75 -18.40 17.11
C ILE A 398 4.57 -19.23 18.39
N VAL A 399 4.57 -18.56 19.55
CA VAL A 399 4.47 -19.20 20.87
C VAL A 399 3.09 -18.89 21.48
N PHE A 400 2.38 -19.93 21.89
CA PHE A 400 1.12 -19.82 22.63
C PHE A 400 1.33 -20.21 24.10
N SER A 401 0.65 -19.53 25.02
CA SER A 401 0.66 -19.83 26.46
C SER A 401 -0.71 -20.26 26.97
N ASP A 402 -0.72 -21.28 27.83
CA ASP A 402 -1.92 -21.70 28.56
C ASP A 402 -2.24 -20.73 29.70
N THR A 403 -3.52 -20.43 29.91
CA THR A 403 -4.00 -19.65 31.05
C THR A 403 -3.99 -20.41 32.38
N ASN A 404 -3.83 -21.74 32.39
CA ASN A 404 -3.96 -22.57 33.59
C ASN A 404 -2.73 -23.41 33.99
N GLY A 405 -1.54 -23.20 33.41
CA GLY A 405 -0.38 -24.03 33.80
C GLY A 405 1.01 -23.70 33.24
N GLY A 406 1.22 -22.54 32.59
CA GLY A 406 2.56 -22.09 32.19
C GLY A 406 3.27 -22.93 31.13
N ARG A 407 2.56 -23.82 30.43
CA ARG A 407 3.14 -24.64 29.37
C ARG A 407 3.15 -23.84 28.06
N LEU A 408 4.34 -23.61 27.50
CA LEU A 408 4.53 -22.95 26.21
C LEU A 408 4.56 -23.98 25.10
N ILE A 409 3.76 -23.79 24.05
CA ILE A 409 3.78 -24.64 22.85
C ILE A 409 4.21 -23.77 21.66
N ARG A 410 5.20 -24.26 20.90
CA ARG A 410 5.70 -23.61 19.67
C ARG A 410 5.08 -24.29 18.45
N CYS A 411 4.41 -23.51 17.59
CA CYS A 411 3.94 -23.97 16.29
C CYS A 411 4.86 -23.41 15.18
N TRP A 412 5.08 -24.20 14.14
CA TRP A 412 5.91 -23.85 12.98
C TRP A 412 4.99 -23.41 11.83
N ALA A 413 5.35 -22.32 11.13
CA ALA A 413 4.65 -21.84 9.94
C ALA A 413 5.42 -22.24 8.66
N PRO A 414 4.74 -22.49 7.52
CA PRO A 414 3.31 -22.26 7.26
C PRO A 414 2.41 -23.44 7.68
N PHE A 415 1.19 -23.13 8.12
CA PHE A 415 0.17 -24.14 8.45
C PHE A 415 -0.40 -24.73 7.16
N ASP A 416 0.02 -25.94 6.82
CA ASP A 416 -0.49 -26.68 5.67
C ASP A 416 -1.72 -27.56 6.00
N GLY A 417 -2.26 -27.43 7.22
CA GLY A 417 -3.46 -28.15 7.66
C GLY A 417 -3.25 -29.66 7.88
N THR A 418 -2.01 -30.16 7.82
CA THR A 418 -1.72 -31.58 8.03
C THR A 418 -1.34 -31.90 9.48
N ASP A 419 -0.83 -30.92 10.23
CA ASP A 419 -0.51 -31.06 11.65
C ASP A 419 -1.71 -30.67 12.52
N GLY A 420 -2.58 -31.63 12.79
CA GLY A 420 -3.80 -31.49 13.61
C GLY A 420 -3.60 -31.03 15.06
N SER A 421 -2.37 -30.71 15.49
CA SER A 421 -2.05 -30.32 16.86
C SER A 421 -2.34 -28.83 17.17
N CYS A 422 -2.17 -27.91 16.21
CA CYS A 422 -2.36 -26.48 16.46
C CYS A 422 -3.82 -26.03 16.19
N GLU A 423 -4.54 -26.64 15.25
CA GLU A 423 -5.99 -26.39 15.03
C GLU A 423 -6.87 -26.92 16.17
N GLU A 424 -6.47 -28.04 16.80
CA GLU A 424 -7.19 -28.59 17.96
C GLU A 424 -7.06 -27.68 19.21
N LEU A 425 -5.99 -26.89 19.31
CA LEU A 425 -5.80 -25.92 20.40
C LEU A 425 -6.68 -24.67 20.23
N ILE A 426 -6.83 -24.18 19.00
CA ILE A 426 -7.73 -23.05 18.69
C ILE A 426 -9.20 -23.44 18.94
N SER A 427 -9.60 -24.65 18.53
CA SER A 427 -10.97 -25.15 18.74
C SER A 427 -11.30 -25.46 20.20
N ARG A 428 -10.29 -25.66 21.06
CA ARG A 428 -10.44 -25.82 22.52
C ARG A 428 -10.45 -24.49 23.30
N GLY A 429 -10.57 -23.35 22.61
CA GLY A 429 -10.80 -22.05 23.24
C GLY A 429 -9.55 -21.29 23.67
N TRP A 430 -8.38 -21.64 23.13
CA TRP A 430 -7.15 -20.88 23.36
C TRP A 430 -7.18 -19.60 22.51
N SER A 431 -7.36 -18.45 23.15
CA SER A 431 -7.33 -17.15 22.48
C SER A 431 -5.91 -16.59 22.42
N GLY A 432 -5.42 -16.27 21.21
CA GLY A 432 -4.36 -15.28 21.02
C GLY A 432 -4.79 -13.89 21.52
N PRO A 433 -3.88 -12.91 21.61
CA PRO A 433 -4.12 -11.74 22.44
C PRO A 433 -5.32 -10.91 21.96
N TYR A 434 -6.12 -10.49 22.95
CA TYR A 434 -7.25 -9.55 22.94
C TYR A 434 -8.69 -10.05 22.64
N ARG A 435 -9.45 -10.28 23.73
CA ARG A 435 -10.89 -9.98 23.81
C ARG A 435 -11.13 -9.13 25.07
N GLN A 436 -11.52 -7.87 24.89
CA GLN A 436 -11.88 -6.96 25.99
C GLN A 436 -13.26 -7.33 26.56
N GLU A 437 -13.31 -7.76 27.82
CA GLU A 437 -14.54 -7.70 28.61
C GLU A 437 -14.59 -6.39 29.40
N VAL A 438 -15.61 -5.59 29.12
CA VAL A 438 -15.93 -4.36 29.84
C VAL A 438 -16.65 -4.72 31.15
N GLN A 439 -16.04 -4.39 32.29
CA GLN A 439 -16.68 -4.41 33.63
C GLN A 439 -16.51 -3.05 34.33
N PRO A 440 -17.44 -2.68 35.24
CA PRO A 440 -17.80 -1.28 35.47
C PRO A 440 -16.88 -0.55 36.47
N ARG A 441 -16.72 0.75 36.20
CA ARG A 441 -15.96 1.73 37.00
C ARG A 441 -16.31 1.68 38.50
N ARG A 442 -15.38 1.19 39.32
CA ARG A 442 -15.29 1.59 40.74
C ARG A 442 -14.53 2.92 40.82
N LYS A 443 -15.23 3.97 41.22
CA LYS A 443 -14.63 5.27 41.59
C LYS A 443 -13.75 5.07 42.83
N LEU A 444 -12.44 5.11 42.66
CA LEU A 444 -11.49 5.36 43.74
C LEU A 444 -11.26 6.88 43.83
N GLN A 445 -11.76 7.47 44.90
CA GLN A 445 -11.51 8.86 45.27
C GLN A 445 -10.03 9.02 45.64
N CYS A 446 -9.30 9.83 44.88
CA CYS A 446 -8.01 10.36 45.30
C CYS A 446 -8.21 11.30 46.49
N ARG A 447 -7.81 10.86 47.68
CA ARG A 447 -7.74 11.69 48.89
C ARG A 447 -6.35 12.32 48.97
N ARG A 448 -6.31 13.65 48.85
CA ARG A 448 -5.14 14.52 49.02
C ARG A 448 -4.40 14.29 50.36
N ARG A 449 -3.08 14.16 50.30
CA ARG A 449 -2.05 14.66 51.25
C ARG A 449 -0.82 14.95 50.38
N ARG A 450 -0.41 16.18 50.06
CA ARG A 450 0.20 17.27 50.86
C ARG A 450 1.36 16.83 51.76
N GLU A 451 2.52 17.41 51.44
CA GLU A 451 3.79 17.51 52.18
C GLU A 451 4.67 16.24 52.00
N TRP A 452 5.92 16.27 51.54
CA TRP A 452 7.04 17.20 51.77
C TRP A 452 7.95 17.33 50.53
N CYS A 453 8.38 18.55 50.21
CA CYS A 453 9.56 18.82 49.36
C CYS A 453 10.77 19.02 50.27
N GLY A 454 11.91 18.42 49.94
CA GLY A 454 13.16 18.63 50.68
C GLY A 454 14.36 18.08 49.93
N PHE A 455 14.84 18.80 48.91
CA PHE A 455 16.22 18.71 48.44
C PHE A 455 16.73 20.13 48.18
N PRO A 456 17.87 20.54 48.79
CA PRO A 456 18.59 21.74 48.41
C PRO A 456 19.75 21.39 47.46
N ASN A 457 20.15 22.40 46.67
CA ASN A 457 21.38 22.51 45.85
C ASN A 457 21.21 22.33 44.33
N CYS A 458 20.75 23.41 43.69
CA CYS A 458 21.35 23.85 42.43
C CYS A 458 21.90 25.27 42.65
N TYR A 459 23.22 25.37 42.82
CA TYR A 459 23.96 26.62 42.80
C TYR A 459 24.43 26.84 41.36
N ASN A 460 23.96 27.90 40.71
CA ASN A 460 24.42 28.34 39.40
C ASN A 460 24.97 29.76 39.55
N PRO A 461 26.29 29.99 39.44
CA PRO A 461 26.86 31.32 39.56
C PRO A 461 27.34 31.80 38.19
N GLU A 462 26.43 32.33 37.37
CA GLU A 462 26.81 33.29 36.33
C GLU A 462 25.56 34.02 35.81
N LEU A 463 25.69 35.33 35.59
CA LEU A 463 24.68 36.30 35.13
C LEU A 463 23.86 37.00 36.23
N ALA A 464 24.54 37.85 37.01
CA ALA A 464 23.91 39.04 37.58
C ALA A 464 24.90 40.21 37.73
N GLN A 465 25.05 41.01 36.67
CA GLN A 465 25.45 42.44 36.68
C GLN A 465 25.17 42.99 35.26
N GLY A 466 24.36 44.02 35.01
CA GLY A 466 23.57 44.86 35.92
C GLY A 466 22.71 45.91 35.17
N ARG A 467 21.73 46.43 35.93
CA ARG A 467 21.11 47.79 35.99
C ARG A 467 20.77 48.52 34.69
N ARG A 468 19.47 48.74 34.42
CA ARG A 468 18.65 49.94 34.75
C ARG A 468 19.17 51.25 34.13
N HIS A 469 18.56 51.68 33.03
CA HIS A 469 17.65 52.84 32.97
C HIS A 469 16.86 52.81 31.65
#